data_AF-X1DWP0-F1
#
_entry.id   AF-X1DWP0-F1
#
_cell.length_a   1.000
_cell.length_b   1.000
_cell.length_c   1.000
_cell.angle_alpha   90.00
_cell.angle_beta   90.00
_cell.angle_gamma   90.00
#
_symmetry.space_group_name_H-M   'P 1'
#
loop_
_entity.id
_entity.type
_entity.pdbx_description
1 polymer ?
#
loop_
_entity_poly.entity_id
_entity_poly.type
_entity_poly.pdbx_seq_one_letter_code
_entity_poly.pdbx_strand_id
1 'polypeptide(L)'
;AALEEGVTDRKRKIYCSGSFELAGQVFTCWRETGHGSLSIVDGIAHSCNIYFYTLGKELGIERYNKYMQKFGLGEKTGIDLPAEAIGTIPSAQWKKREVKEIWFPGDTINLSIGQGYLLLTPLQVHTIICAIAEDGEIYKLHLVKKIISADGKTVKEIKPEVYKDVGISVNTFYIVKEGLRQTILKRNGLESKH
;
A
#
# COMPACT_ATOMS: atom_id res chain seq x y z
N ALA A 1 5.66 4.44 -4.78
CA ALA A 1 7.03 4.39 -4.23
C ALA A 1 8.05 3.98 -5.28
N ALA A 2 8.14 2.70 -5.70
CA ALA A 2 9.18 2.24 -6.62
C ALA A 2 9.20 2.95 -8.00
N LEU A 3 8.03 3.29 -8.55
CA LEU A 3 7.92 4.09 -9.77
C LEU A 3 8.48 5.51 -9.59
N GLU A 4 8.07 6.20 -8.53
CA GLU A 4 8.48 7.58 -8.22
C GLU A 4 9.98 7.70 -7.90
N GLU A 5 10.57 6.67 -7.32
CA GLU A 5 12.00 6.62 -7.00
C GLU A 5 12.85 6.08 -8.16
N GLY A 6 12.25 5.82 -9.33
CA GLY A 6 12.94 5.29 -10.51
C GLY A 6 13.50 3.87 -10.34
N VAL A 7 13.09 3.16 -9.29
CA VAL A 7 13.49 1.76 -9.05
C VAL A 7 12.91 0.87 -10.15
N THR A 8 11.71 1.16 -10.64
CA THR A 8 11.11 0.43 -11.75
C THR A 8 10.35 1.38 -12.66
N ASP A 9 10.05 0.91 -13.87
CA ASP A 9 9.22 1.61 -14.84
C ASP A 9 8.28 0.59 -15.54
N ARG A 10 7.49 1.06 -16.52
CA ARG A 10 6.56 0.19 -17.27
C ARG A 10 7.27 -0.88 -18.10
N LYS A 11 8.53 -0.65 -18.50
CA LYS A 11 9.28 -1.51 -19.42
C LYS A 11 10.09 -2.55 -18.67
N ARG A 12 10.58 -2.22 -17.47
CA ARG A 12 11.36 -3.11 -16.63
C ARG A 12 10.56 -4.38 -16.36
N LYS A 13 11.23 -5.50 -16.59
CA LYS A 13 10.71 -6.83 -16.30
C LYS A 13 11.51 -7.46 -15.16
N ILE A 14 10.82 -8.15 -14.25
CA ILE A 14 11.42 -8.95 -13.19
C ILE A 14 10.92 -10.38 -13.33
N TYR A 15 11.85 -11.33 -13.27
CA TYR A 15 11.55 -12.75 -13.41
C TYR A 15 11.17 -13.37 -12.07
N CYS A 16 10.05 -14.08 -12.04
CA CYS A 16 9.59 -14.86 -10.89
C CYS A 16 9.72 -16.35 -11.19
N SER A 17 10.68 -17.01 -10.51
CA SER A 17 10.90 -18.46 -10.53
C SER A 17 10.06 -19.23 -9.50
N GLY A 18 9.32 -18.53 -8.63
CA GLY A 18 8.57 -19.12 -7.51
C GLY A 18 9.28 -19.00 -6.15
N SER A 19 10.58 -18.72 -6.13
CA SER A 19 11.37 -18.52 -4.91
C SER A 19 12.37 -17.36 -5.06
N PHE A 20 12.78 -16.79 -3.93
CA PHE A 20 13.73 -15.68 -3.83
C PHE A 20 14.65 -15.93 -2.64
N GLU A 21 15.95 -16.05 -2.89
CA GLU A 21 16.94 -16.25 -1.84
C GLU A 21 17.51 -14.92 -1.36
N LEU A 22 17.57 -14.74 -0.04
CA LEU A 22 18.22 -13.59 0.58
C LEU A 22 18.87 -14.00 1.91
N ALA A 23 20.17 -13.73 2.04
CA ALA A 23 20.94 -13.97 3.26
C ALA A 23 20.80 -15.42 3.79
N GLY A 24 20.81 -16.40 2.89
CA GLY A 24 20.67 -17.82 3.24
C GLY A 24 19.25 -18.27 3.60
N GLN A 25 18.25 -17.41 3.44
CA GLN A 25 16.83 -17.73 3.61
C GLN A 25 16.10 -17.72 2.28
N VAL A 26 15.12 -18.62 2.13
CA VAL A 26 14.28 -18.72 0.93
C VAL A 26 12.91 -18.14 1.22
N PHE A 27 12.50 -17.15 0.43
CA PHE A 27 11.18 -16.55 0.44
C PHE A 27 10.40 -17.04 -0.78
N THR A 28 9.17 -17.49 -0.57
CA THR A 28 8.37 -18.13 -1.64
C THR A 28 7.33 -17.19 -2.22
N CYS A 29 6.99 -17.43 -3.49
CA CYS A 29 5.79 -16.91 -4.11
C CYS A 29 4.61 -17.83 -3.80
N TRP A 30 3.40 -17.28 -3.78
CA TRP A 30 2.19 -18.09 -3.71
C TRP A 30 2.05 -19.07 -4.88
N ARG A 31 2.68 -18.76 -6.03
CA ARG A 31 2.77 -19.65 -7.19
C ARG A 31 4.15 -20.29 -7.24
N GLU A 32 4.22 -21.56 -6.84
CA GLU A 32 5.47 -22.34 -6.76
C GLU A 32 6.16 -22.50 -8.12
N THR A 33 5.39 -22.60 -9.21
CA THR A 33 5.91 -22.68 -10.58
C THR A 33 6.48 -21.35 -11.12
N GLY A 34 6.34 -20.27 -10.34
CA GLY A 34 6.70 -18.93 -10.77
C GLY A 34 5.68 -18.30 -11.72
N HIS A 35 5.87 -17.00 -11.95
CA HIS A 35 5.03 -16.20 -12.85
C HIS A 35 5.75 -15.83 -14.15
N GLY A 36 7.01 -16.26 -14.32
CA GLY A 36 7.84 -15.85 -15.44
C GLY A 36 8.21 -14.37 -15.38
N SER A 37 8.37 -13.74 -16.55
CA SER A 37 8.81 -12.35 -16.68
C SER A 37 7.63 -11.38 -16.57
N LEU A 38 7.60 -10.57 -15.51
CA LEU A 38 6.49 -9.67 -15.17
C LEU A 38 6.89 -8.20 -15.31
N SER A 39 6.00 -7.36 -15.87
CA SER A 39 6.09 -5.90 -15.67
C SER A 39 5.47 -5.50 -14.34
N ILE A 40 5.53 -4.21 -13.98
CA ILE A 40 4.81 -3.72 -12.79
C ILE A 40 3.30 -3.93 -12.86
N VAL A 41 2.70 -3.75 -14.05
CA VAL A 41 1.27 -3.99 -14.26
C VAL A 41 0.96 -5.47 -14.03
N ASP A 42 1.79 -6.38 -14.55
CA ASP A 42 1.61 -7.82 -14.36
C ASP A 42 1.88 -8.24 -12.91
N GLY A 43 2.87 -7.64 -12.25
CA GLY A 43 3.22 -7.89 -10.85
C GLY A 43 2.09 -7.54 -9.90
N ILE A 44 1.42 -6.40 -10.13
CA ILE A 44 0.19 -6.02 -9.42
C ILE A 44 -0.95 -6.99 -9.79
N ALA A 45 -1.19 -7.22 -11.09
CA ALA A 45 -2.30 -8.04 -11.57
C ALA A 45 -2.29 -9.46 -10.99
N HIS A 46 -1.10 -10.08 -10.89
CA HIS A 46 -0.92 -11.44 -10.37
C HIS A 46 -0.52 -11.48 -8.89
N SER A 47 -0.48 -10.34 -8.20
CA SER A 47 -0.04 -10.23 -6.80
C SER A 47 1.26 -11.01 -6.55
N CYS A 48 2.28 -10.81 -7.40
CA CYS A 48 3.49 -11.65 -7.39
C CYS A 48 4.45 -11.24 -6.26
N ASN A 49 4.61 -12.11 -5.26
CA ASN A 49 5.51 -11.85 -4.13
C ASN A 49 6.94 -11.54 -4.58
N ILE A 50 7.53 -12.35 -5.46
CA ILE A 50 8.94 -12.18 -5.89
C ILE A 50 9.17 -10.83 -6.59
N TYR A 51 8.17 -10.38 -7.35
CA TYR A 51 8.20 -9.06 -7.98
C TYR A 51 8.33 -7.97 -6.91
N PHE A 52 7.47 -8.00 -5.89
CA PHE A 52 7.49 -7.01 -4.81
C PHE A 52 8.66 -7.17 -3.83
N TYR A 53 9.16 -8.39 -3.59
CA TYR A 53 10.39 -8.65 -2.84
C TYR A 53 11.59 -7.95 -3.50
N THR A 54 11.71 -8.09 -4.82
CA THR A 54 12.77 -7.45 -5.60
C THR A 54 12.67 -5.93 -5.50
N LEU A 55 11.48 -5.37 -5.73
CA LEU A 55 11.26 -3.93 -5.61
C LEU A 55 11.49 -3.41 -4.19
N GLY A 56 11.03 -4.14 -3.17
CA GLY A 56 11.19 -3.77 -1.77
C GLY A 56 12.65 -3.75 -1.34
N LYS A 57 13.41 -4.79 -1.73
CA LYS A 57 14.86 -4.87 -1.49
C LYS A 57 15.60 -3.68 -2.10
N GLU A 58 15.30 -3.35 -3.36
CA GLU A 58 15.97 -2.26 -4.07
C GLU A 58 15.52 -0.89 -3.61
N LEU A 59 14.24 -0.72 -3.25
CA LEU A 59 13.70 0.52 -2.71
C LEU A 59 14.29 0.81 -1.32
N GLY A 60 14.35 -0.19 -0.45
CA GLY A 60 14.81 -0.05 0.93
C GLY A 60 13.78 0.59 1.85
N ILE A 61 13.99 0.39 3.15
CA ILE A 61 13.03 0.74 4.21
C ILE A 61 12.78 2.25 4.33
N GLU A 62 13.82 3.08 4.26
CA GLU A 62 13.69 4.53 4.44
C GLU A 62 12.81 5.17 3.36
N ARG A 63 13.05 4.79 2.08
CA ARG A 63 12.20 5.26 0.97
C ARG A 63 10.80 4.69 1.09
N TYR A 64 10.64 3.42 1.49
CA TYR A 64 9.31 2.85 1.75
C TYR A 64 8.53 3.66 2.80
N ASN A 65 9.14 3.95 3.95
CA ASN A 65 8.51 4.72 5.03
C ASN A 65 8.15 6.15 4.62
N LYS A 66 9.00 6.82 3.83
CA LYS A 66 8.69 8.14 3.24
C LYS A 66 7.35 8.13 2.49
N TYR A 67 7.07 7.09 1.69
CA TYR A 67 5.78 7.00 1.01
C TYR A 67 4.64 6.65 1.96
N MET A 68 4.83 5.75 2.94
CA MET A 68 3.79 5.46 3.94
C MET A 68 3.34 6.75 4.67
N GLN A 69 4.28 7.62 5.04
CA GLN A 69 4.00 8.93 5.64
C GLN A 69 3.30 9.90 4.68
N LYS A 70 3.64 9.88 3.38
CA LYS A 70 2.91 10.66 2.36
C LYS A 70 1.43 10.30 2.36
N PHE A 71 1.09 9.02 2.46
CA PHE A 71 -0.28 8.52 2.57
C PHE A 71 -0.93 8.72 3.97
N GLY A 72 -0.25 9.33 4.94
CA GLY A 72 -0.80 9.59 6.28
C GLY A 72 -0.90 8.34 7.16
N LEU A 73 -0.15 7.28 6.83
CA LEU A 73 -0.19 6.03 7.58
C LEU A 73 0.66 6.12 8.84
N GLY A 74 0.21 5.47 9.92
CA GLY A 74 0.82 5.61 11.25
C GLY A 74 0.29 6.80 12.05
N GLU A 75 -0.64 7.56 11.46
CA GLU A 75 -1.34 8.67 12.09
C GLU A 75 -2.85 8.39 12.10
N LYS A 76 -3.58 9.17 12.90
CA LYS A 76 -5.05 9.17 12.89
C LYS A 76 -5.56 9.78 11.59
N THR A 77 -6.56 9.16 10.95
CA THR A 77 -7.21 9.69 9.74
C THR A 77 -8.03 10.95 10.03
N GLY A 78 -8.39 11.19 11.30
CA GLY A 78 -9.16 12.36 11.70
C GLY A 78 -10.65 12.24 11.43
N ILE A 79 -11.15 11.00 11.30
CA ILE A 79 -12.58 10.71 11.23
C ILE A 79 -13.31 11.27 12.46
N ASP A 80 -14.58 11.64 12.29
CA ASP A 80 -15.48 12.15 13.32
C ASP A 80 -16.00 11.05 14.28
N LEU A 81 -15.10 10.18 14.72
CA LEU A 81 -15.32 9.16 15.75
C LEU A 81 -14.38 9.37 16.94
N PRO A 82 -14.82 9.03 18.16
CA PRO A 82 -14.07 9.35 19.38
C PRO A 82 -12.77 8.53 19.55
N ALA A 83 -12.68 7.35 18.94
CA ALA A 83 -11.56 6.44 19.10
C ALA A 83 -11.03 5.97 17.74
N GLU A 84 -9.71 6.02 17.58
CA GLU A 84 -9.02 5.57 16.38
C GLU A 84 -7.66 4.98 16.76
N ALA A 85 -7.37 3.78 16.24
CA ALA A 85 -6.05 3.17 16.33
C ALA A 85 -5.16 3.69 15.19
N ILE A 86 -3.86 3.79 15.44
CA ILE A 86 -2.89 4.32 14.46
C ILE A 86 -2.15 3.24 13.67
N GLY A 87 -2.29 1.97 14.07
CA GLY A 87 -1.55 0.86 13.49
C GLY A 87 -0.06 0.88 13.84
N THR A 88 0.77 0.34 12.96
CA THR A 88 2.23 0.29 13.10
C THR A 88 2.88 0.39 11.74
N ILE A 89 3.69 1.44 11.55
CA ILE A 89 4.54 1.62 10.38
C ILE A 89 5.98 1.27 10.80
N PRO A 90 6.46 0.05 10.50
CA PRO A 90 7.76 -0.39 10.98
C PRO A 90 8.88 0.36 10.29
N SER A 91 9.94 0.63 11.02
CA SER A 91 11.20 1.22 10.57
C SER A 91 12.35 0.63 11.38
N ALA A 92 13.60 0.86 10.97
CA ALA A 92 14.76 0.42 11.75
C ALA A 92 14.77 1.00 13.17
N GLN A 93 14.39 2.27 13.32
CA GLN A 93 14.30 2.93 14.62
C GLN A 93 13.16 2.36 15.47
N TRP A 94 12.00 2.12 14.87
CA TRP A 94 10.87 1.48 15.54
C TRP A 94 11.25 0.09 16.05
N LYS A 95 11.88 -0.75 15.22
CA LYS A 95 12.26 -2.12 15.61
C LYS A 95 13.28 -2.11 16.74
N LYS A 96 14.28 -1.22 16.69
CA LYS A 96 15.26 -1.06 17.76
C LYS A 96 14.61 -0.64 19.09
N ARG A 97 13.57 0.19 19.03
CA ARG A 97 12.89 0.69 20.23
C ARG A 97 11.89 -0.30 20.81
N GLU A 98 11.04 -0.89 19.97
CA GLU A 98 9.93 -1.76 20.41
C GLU A 98 10.35 -3.22 20.55
N VAL A 99 11.11 -3.75 19.58
CA VAL A 99 11.50 -5.17 19.52
C VAL A 99 12.90 -5.42 20.10
N LYS A 100 13.70 -4.35 20.30
CA LYS A 100 15.09 -4.40 20.81
C LYS A 100 16.06 -5.12 19.86
N GLU A 101 15.78 -5.08 18.56
CA GLU A 101 16.60 -5.70 17.51
C GLU A 101 16.97 -4.70 16.41
N ILE A 102 18.01 -5.02 15.64
CA ILE A 102 18.33 -4.29 14.41
C ILE A 102 17.39 -4.70 13.26
N TRP A 103 17.34 -3.86 12.22
CA TRP A 103 16.64 -4.17 10.98
C TRP A 103 17.44 -5.17 10.14
N PHE A 104 16.83 -6.30 9.81
CA PHE A 104 17.44 -7.31 8.94
C PHE A 104 16.92 -7.17 7.51
N PRO A 105 17.68 -7.62 6.49
CA PRO A 105 17.22 -7.60 5.10
C PRO A 105 15.87 -8.30 4.88
N GLY A 106 15.60 -9.40 5.60
CA GLY A 106 14.32 -10.11 5.54
C GLY A 106 13.11 -9.32 6.04
N ASP A 107 13.31 -8.35 6.95
CA ASP A 107 12.25 -7.46 7.41
C ASP A 107 11.70 -6.62 6.25
N THR A 108 12.59 -6.11 5.38
CA THR A 108 12.21 -5.38 4.17
C THR A 108 11.44 -6.27 3.19
N ILE A 109 11.82 -7.54 3.07
CA ILE A 109 11.16 -8.49 2.16
C ILE A 109 9.71 -8.73 2.61
N ASN A 110 9.50 -9.06 3.89
CA ASN A 110 8.15 -9.24 4.42
C ASN A 110 7.32 -7.96 4.31
N LEU A 111 7.90 -6.81 4.64
CA LEU A 111 7.22 -5.52 4.55
C LEU A 111 6.77 -5.19 3.12
N SER A 112 7.56 -5.57 2.10
CA SER A 112 7.28 -5.22 0.70
C SER A 112 5.97 -5.81 0.14
N ILE A 113 5.43 -6.84 0.79
CA ILE A 113 4.13 -7.45 0.49
C ILE A 113 3.07 -7.16 1.57
N GLY A 114 3.34 -6.19 2.45
CA GLY A 114 2.43 -5.78 3.52
C GLY A 114 2.40 -6.70 4.74
N GLN A 115 3.44 -7.53 4.94
CA GLN A 115 3.55 -8.45 6.07
C GLN A 115 4.61 -8.00 7.10
N GLY A 116 4.89 -8.86 8.08
CA GLY A 116 5.81 -8.58 9.17
C GLY A 116 5.16 -7.74 10.26
N TYR A 117 5.82 -6.66 10.66
CA TYR A 117 5.36 -5.77 11.73
C TYR A 117 4.37 -4.69 11.27
N LEU A 118 4.02 -4.65 9.98
CA LEU A 118 3.07 -3.68 9.46
C LEU A 118 1.66 -3.98 9.99
N LEU A 119 1.04 -2.98 10.60
CA LEU A 119 -0.37 -3.03 10.99
C LEU A 119 -1.05 -1.77 10.48
N LEU A 120 -2.15 -1.93 9.74
CA LEU A 120 -2.97 -0.83 9.25
C LEU A 120 -4.40 -1.02 9.71
N THR A 121 -5.09 0.08 10.00
CA THR A 121 -6.53 0.03 10.25
C THR A 121 -7.31 -0.02 8.94
N PRO A 122 -8.55 -0.55 8.92
CA PRO A 122 -9.41 -0.47 7.75
C PRO A 122 -9.61 0.97 7.23
N LEU A 123 -9.63 1.97 8.12
CA LEU A 123 -9.72 3.38 7.75
C LEU A 123 -8.46 3.86 7.01
N GLN A 124 -7.28 3.46 7.46
CA GLN A 124 -6.03 3.76 6.76
C GLN A 124 -5.96 3.06 5.39
N VAL A 125 -6.44 1.81 5.28
CA VAL A 125 -6.56 1.12 3.99
C VAL A 125 -7.53 1.85 3.05
N HIS A 126 -8.66 2.32 3.58
CA HIS A 126 -9.60 3.15 2.83
C HIS A 126 -8.94 4.42 2.29
N THR A 127 -8.18 5.13 3.12
CA THR A 127 -7.40 6.31 2.69
C THR A 127 -6.46 6.00 1.52
N ILE A 128 -5.75 4.87 1.54
CA ILE A 128 -4.85 4.47 0.44
C ILE A 128 -5.64 4.27 -0.85
N ILE A 129 -6.76 3.53 -0.79
CA ILE A 129 -7.56 3.23 -1.99
C ILE A 129 -8.20 4.49 -2.56
N CYS A 130 -8.73 5.38 -1.72
CA CYS A 130 -9.27 6.66 -2.17
C CYS A 130 -8.19 7.54 -2.81
N ALA A 131 -7.01 7.63 -2.19
CA ALA A 131 -5.90 8.37 -2.79
C ALA A 131 -5.49 7.81 -4.16
N ILE A 132 -5.54 6.48 -4.36
CA ILE A 132 -5.27 5.88 -5.67
C ILE A 132 -6.38 6.22 -6.68
N ALA A 133 -7.63 6.21 -6.25
CA ALA A 133 -8.77 6.53 -7.10
C ALA A 133 -8.71 7.99 -7.58
N GLU A 134 -8.47 8.91 -6.65
CA GLU A 134 -8.46 10.37 -6.82
C GLU A 134 -7.07 10.94 -7.15
N ASP A 135 -6.21 10.14 -7.79
CA ASP A 135 -4.90 10.57 -8.31
C ASP A 135 -3.97 11.30 -7.32
N GLY A 136 -4.11 10.97 -6.02
CA GLY A 136 -3.27 11.44 -4.94
C GLY A 136 -3.97 12.31 -3.90
N GLU A 137 -5.21 12.73 -4.16
CA GLU A 137 -5.99 13.50 -3.20
C GLU A 137 -6.53 12.60 -2.08
N ILE A 138 -6.21 12.95 -0.84
CA ILE A 138 -6.80 12.38 0.36
C ILE A 138 -7.86 13.35 0.86
N TYR A 139 -9.10 12.91 0.87
CA TYR A 139 -10.22 13.63 1.44
C TYR A 139 -10.31 13.38 2.94
N LYS A 140 -10.84 14.35 3.67
CA LYS A 140 -11.12 14.21 5.10
C LYS A 140 -12.25 13.19 5.31
N LEU A 141 -12.00 12.19 6.16
CA LEU A 141 -12.98 11.14 6.45
C LEU A 141 -14.07 11.67 7.39
N HIS A 142 -15.33 11.42 7.05
CA HIS A 142 -16.49 11.79 7.85
C HIS A 142 -17.60 10.75 7.72
N LEU A 143 -18.25 10.43 8.84
CA LEU A 143 -19.49 9.66 8.87
C LEU A 143 -20.72 10.58 8.78
N VAL A 144 -20.64 11.76 9.40
CA VAL A 144 -21.75 12.72 9.41
C VAL A 144 -21.84 13.44 8.06
N LYS A 145 -22.99 13.31 7.39
CA LYS A 145 -23.28 14.08 6.15
C LYS A 145 -23.91 15.43 6.46
N LYS A 146 -24.85 15.47 7.41
CA LYS A 146 -25.68 16.63 7.70
C LYS A 146 -26.22 16.58 9.12
N ILE A 147 -26.24 17.73 9.80
CA ILE A 147 -26.86 17.93 11.10
C ILE A 147 -28.14 18.73 10.88
N ILE A 148 -29.26 18.16 11.32
CA ILE A 148 -30.60 18.75 11.22
C ILE A 148 -31.09 19.00 12.64
N SER A 149 -31.65 20.18 12.88
CA SER A 149 -32.25 20.55 14.17
C SER A 149 -33.65 19.96 14.31
N ALA A 150 -34.19 19.97 15.53
CA ALA A 150 -35.50 19.39 15.82
C ALA A 150 -36.66 20.06 15.03
N ASP A 151 -36.50 21.32 14.60
CA ASP A 151 -37.48 22.03 13.77
C ASP A 151 -37.31 21.76 12.26
N GLY A 152 -36.45 20.81 11.89
CA GLY A 152 -36.20 20.40 10.51
C GLY A 152 -35.20 21.28 9.75
N LYS A 153 -34.63 22.32 10.38
CA LYS A 153 -33.65 23.18 9.70
C LYS A 153 -32.27 22.55 9.67
N THR A 154 -31.58 22.76 8.56
CA THR A 154 -30.18 22.34 8.38
C THR A 154 -29.28 23.22 9.24
N VAL A 155 -28.60 22.62 10.22
CA VAL A 155 -27.63 23.32 11.07
C VAL A 155 -26.25 23.31 10.42
N LYS A 156 -25.85 22.16 9.88
CA LYS A 156 -24.56 21.98 9.23
C LYS A 156 -24.67 20.94 8.15
N GLU A 157 -24.09 21.21 6.99
CA GLU A 157 -23.86 20.22 5.95
C GLU A 157 -22.36 20.05 5.80
N ILE A 158 -21.88 18.81 5.83
CA ILE A 158 -20.47 18.48 5.70
C ILE A 158 -20.22 18.16 4.23
N LYS A 159 -19.36 18.97 3.61
CA LYS A 159 -18.93 18.80 2.23
C LYS A 159 -17.59 18.06 2.19
N PRO A 160 -17.32 17.28 1.14
CA PRO A 160 -15.99 16.73 0.91
C PRO A 160 -14.96 17.85 0.88
N GLU A 161 -13.86 17.65 1.61
CA GLU A 161 -12.74 18.57 1.70
C GLU A 161 -11.46 17.77 1.46
N VAL A 162 -10.62 18.25 0.55
CA VAL A 162 -9.28 17.68 0.35
C VAL A 162 -8.45 18.02 1.58
N TYR A 163 -8.07 16.99 2.32
CA TYR A 163 -7.21 17.11 3.50
C TYR A 163 -5.74 17.24 3.10
N LYS A 164 -5.31 16.47 2.09
CA LYS A 164 -3.90 16.41 1.68
C LYS A 164 -3.75 15.87 0.27
N ASP A 165 -2.71 16.31 -0.43
CA ASP A 165 -2.18 15.66 -1.64
C ASP A 165 -0.89 14.90 -1.29
N VAL A 166 -0.76 13.65 -1.76
CA VAL A 166 0.41 12.80 -1.45
C VAL A 166 1.67 13.16 -2.27
N GLY A 167 1.56 14.03 -3.27
CA GLY A 167 2.63 14.51 -4.12
C GLY A 167 3.29 13.36 -4.90
N ILE A 168 2.47 12.54 -5.56
CA ILE A 168 2.87 11.43 -6.44
C ILE A 168 2.39 11.75 -7.85
N SER A 169 3.17 11.40 -8.86
CA SER A 169 2.77 11.68 -10.24
C SER A 169 1.47 10.96 -10.65
N VAL A 170 0.61 11.65 -11.40
CA VAL A 170 -0.61 11.09 -11.99
C VAL A 170 -0.30 9.87 -12.86
N ASN A 171 0.83 9.87 -13.56
CA ASN A 171 1.26 8.71 -14.35
C ASN A 171 1.54 7.47 -13.50
N THR A 172 2.08 7.65 -12.28
CA THR A 172 2.23 6.53 -11.34
C THR A 172 0.87 5.97 -10.93
N PHE A 173 -0.11 6.83 -10.61
CA PHE A 173 -1.46 6.36 -10.31
C PHE A 173 -2.12 5.67 -11.49
N TYR A 174 -1.93 6.17 -12.71
CA TYR A 174 -2.41 5.51 -13.93
C TYR A 174 -1.87 4.07 -14.05
N ILE A 175 -0.56 3.87 -13.88
CA ILE A 175 0.06 2.53 -13.94
C ILE A 175 -0.48 1.62 -12.83
N VAL A 176 -0.62 2.13 -11.61
CA VAL A 176 -1.15 1.36 -10.47
C VAL A 176 -2.61 0.98 -10.71
N LYS A 177 -3.46 1.93 -11.13
CA LYS A 177 -4.87 1.69 -11.45
C LYS A 177 -5.02 0.68 -12.60
N GLU A 178 -4.16 0.73 -13.60
CA GLU A 178 -4.12 -0.28 -14.67
C GLU A 178 -3.81 -1.67 -14.10
N GLY A 179 -2.78 -1.80 -13.26
CA GLY A 179 -2.45 -3.06 -12.58
C GLY A 179 -3.62 -3.60 -11.75
N LEU A 180 -4.25 -2.75 -10.93
CA LEU A 180 -5.42 -3.11 -10.12
C LEU A 180 -6.63 -3.48 -10.98
N ARG A 181 -6.85 -2.82 -12.12
CA ARG A 181 -7.91 -3.22 -13.05
C ARG A 181 -7.65 -4.60 -13.64
N GLN A 182 -6.39 -4.92 -13.93
CA GLN A 182 -6.01 -6.21 -14.50
C GLN A 182 -6.15 -7.38 -13.51
N THR A 183 -6.20 -7.15 -12.19
CA THR A 183 -6.48 -8.23 -11.23
C THR A 183 -7.88 -8.82 -11.41
N ILE A 184 -8.83 -8.00 -11.85
CA ILE A 184 -10.23 -8.38 -12.10
C ILE A 184 -10.38 -8.94 -13.52
N LEU A 185 -9.76 -8.28 -14.51
CA LEU A 185 -9.94 -8.63 -15.93
C LEU A 185 -9.16 -9.88 -16.33
N LYS A 186 -7.92 -10.03 -15.85
CA LYS A 186 -7.16 -11.25 -16.03
C LYS A 186 -7.66 -12.21 -14.95
N ARG A 187 -8.62 -13.05 -15.31
CA ARG A 187 -9.16 -14.13 -14.47
C ARG A 187 -7.99 -14.96 -13.94
N ASN A 188 -7.53 -14.63 -12.74
CA ASN A 188 -6.43 -15.28 -12.06
C ASN A 188 -7.03 -16.31 -11.10
N GLY A 189 -6.45 -17.50 -11.01
CA GLY A 189 -6.97 -18.64 -10.25
C GLY A 189 -7.12 -18.47 -8.73
N LEU A 190 -7.16 -17.24 -8.22
CA LEU A 190 -7.60 -16.91 -6.86
C LEU A 190 -9.12 -17.04 -6.70
N GLU A 191 -9.91 -16.85 -7.76
CA GLU A 191 -11.38 -17.01 -7.74
C GLU A 191 -11.87 -18.38 -8.23
N SER A 192 -11.00 -19.30 -8.67
CA SER A 192 -11.42 -20.61 -9.21
C SER A 192 -11.60 -21.71 -8.16
N LYS A 193 -11.92 -21.34 -6.90
CA LYS A 193 -12.21 -22.30 -5.82
C LYS A 193 -13.55 -22.00 -5.15
N HIS A 194 -14.62 -21.88 -5.94
CA HIS A 194 -16.00 -22.06 -5.47
C HIS A 194 -16.82 -22.74 -6.57
#